data_AF-A0A7R8YSE0-F1
#
_entry.id   AF-A0A7R8YSE0-F1
#
_cell.length_a   1.000
_cell.length_b   1.000
_cell.length_c   1.000
_cell.angle_alpha   90.00
_cell.angle_beta   90.00
_cell.angle_gamma   90.00
#
_symmetry.space_group_name_H-M   'P 1'
#
loop_
_entity.id
_entity.type
_entity.pdbx_description
1 polymer ?
#
loop_
_entity_poly.entity_id
_entity_poly.type
_entity_poly.pdbx_seq_one_letter_code
_entity_poly.pdbx_strand_id
1 'polypeptide(L)'
;MSNATSLHSFAFQFSPKVGENVRVRNADALDNEFRYYSKLIEDLTVLLTKKEDREAVPPWVQKLSTAAYSVMYLRDKRNRYMLMLCLSLTIDSIEGPFIVSPPAGVLVDLLRLPPPIPVPADWELDTTWEEEIEQYRKLEKEQKEKGVDTKNKPRVQCPFHRKVCPRDAPTDRKIGVILDKQFRFLLYISRPYAALLFRSADKIRAAKWIQRLCLIDTESCAIAKGVRNDYTMVLVGYLTNRCLIGPFQEFPMEKLIPLPEIAKMYAKEGQPVTDPNHPRTAQFFQDMPTPAEGAFALIACTGDLYEPKYG
;
A
#
# COMPACT_ATOMS: atom_id res chain seq x y z
N MET A 1 -0.68 -29.23 -35.39
CA MET A 1 -1.93 -29.46 -34.64
C MET A 1 -1.86 -28.59 -33.40
N SER A 2 -2.05 -27.27 -33.48
CA SER A 2 -3.24 -26.50 -33.88
C SER A 2 -4.39 -26.69 -32.90
N ASN A 3 -4.68 -25.63 -32.13
CA ASN A 3 -5.93 -25.20 -31.48
C ASN A 3 -5.51 -24.36 -30.24
N ALA A 4 -5.38 -23.03 -30.27
CA ALA A 4 -6.31 -21.98 -30.68
C ALA A 4 -7.63 -22.04 -29.90
N THR A 5 -7.67 -21.35 -28.75
CA THR A 5 -8.91 -21.01 -28.04
C THR A 5 -8.96 -19.51 -27.81
N SER A 6 -9.50 -18.83 -28.82
CA SER A 6 -10.39 -17.66 -28.78
C SER A 6 -10.62 -17.02 -27.40
N LEU A 7 -10.16 -15.78 -27.24
CA LEU A 7 -10.72 -14.83 -26.27
C LEU A 7 -11.51 -13.76 -27.04
N HIS A 8 -12.74 -13.59 -26.60
CA HIS A 8 -13.81 -12.82 -27.21
C HIS A 8 -13.43 -11.36 -27.51
N SER A 9 -13.67 -10.99 -28.76
CA SER A 9 -13.84 -9.63 -29.24
C SER A 9 -15.09 -9.00 -28.59
N PHE A 10 -14.88 -7.95 -27.80
CA PHE A 10 -15.93 -6.96 -27.51
C PHE A 10 -15.78 -5.82 -28.51
N ALA A 11 -16.44 -5.97 -29.66
CA ALA A 11 -16.62 -4.87 -30.60
C ALA A 11 -17.74 -3.96 -30.09
N PHE A 12 -17.37 -2.79 -29.55
CA PHE A 12 -18.31 -1.68 -29.43
C PHE A 12 -18.48 -1.06 -30.82
N GLN A 13 -19.56 -1.42 -31.51
CA GLN A 13 -20.00 -0.76 -32.73
C GLN A 13 -20.70 0.55 -32.33
N PHE A 14 -19.99 1.67 -32.41
CA PHE A 14 -20.61 2.99 -32.55
C PHE A 14 -20.35 3.49 -33.97
N SER A 15 -21.40 3.51 -34.79
CA SER A 15 -21.41 4.28 -36.02
C SER A 15 -22.24 5.54 -35.77
N PRO A 16 -21.62 6.73 -35.89
CA PRO A 16 -22.34 7.84 -36.45
C PRO A 16 -21.55 8.45 -37.61
N LYS A 17 -22.26 8.72 -38.71
CA LYS A 17 -21.77 9.51 -39.84
C LYS A 17 -21.34 10.90 -39.35
N VAL A 18 -20.06 11.11 -39.04
CA VAL A 18 -19.53 12.43 -38.65
C VAL A 18 -18.08 12.56 -39.12
N GLY A 19 -17.89 12.84 -40.41
CA GLY A 19 -16.57 12.87 -41.05
C GLY A 19 -15.69 14.08 -40.72
N GLU A 20 -16.28 15.22 -40.34
CA GLU A 20 -15.52 16.47 -40.15
C GLU A 20 -15.49 16.96 -38.69
N ASN A 21 -16.59 16.83 -37.93
CA ASN A 21 -16.64 17.33 -36.53
C ASN A 21 -15.91 16.43 -35.50
N VAL A 22 -15.66 15.15 -35.80
CA VAL A 22 -14.93 14.24 -34.89
C VAL A 22 -13.42 14.50 -34.93
N ARG A 23 -12.88 14.92 -36.09
CA ARG A 23 -11.43 15.20 -36.25
C ARG A 23 -10.99 16.45 -35.49
N VAL A 24 -11.84 17.47 -35.43
CA VAL A 24 -11.56 18.72 -34.70
C VAL A 24 -11.62 18.49 -33.19
N ARG A 25 -12.64 17.78 -32.69
CA ARG A 25 -12.77 17.46 -31.25
C ARG A 25 -11.61 16.62 -30.71
N ASN A 26 -11.07 15.69 -31.51
CA ASN A 26 -9.90 14.89 -31.13
C ASN A 26 -8.60 15.70 -31.14
N ALA A 27 -8.48 16.74 -31.99
CA ALA A 27 -7.29 17.59 -32.01
C ALA A 27 -7.20 18.46 -30.75
N ASP A 28 -8.31 19.04 -30.30
CA ASP A 28 -8.38 19.84 -29.08
C ASP A 28 -8.12 18.98 -27.83
N ALA A 29 -8.62 17.75 -27.81
CA ALA A 29 -8.38 16.80 -26.72
C ALA A 29 -6.89 16.46 -26.57
N LEU A 30 -6.21 16.13 -27.68
CA LEU A 30 -4.77 15.81 -27.66
C LEU A 30 -3.91 17.01 -27.24
N ASP A 31 -4.31 18.23 -27.58
CA ASP A 31 -3.58 19.43 -27.15
C ASP A 31 -3.82 19.75 -25.68
N ASN A 32 -5.02 19.46 -25.14
CA ASN A 32 -5.31 19.55 -23.71
C ASN A 32 -4.53 18.52 -22.90
N GLU A 33 -4.49 17.27 -23.34
CA GLU A 33 -3.66 16.21 -22.73
C GLU A 33 -2.18 16.62 -22.69
N PHE A 34 -1.66 17.16 -23.79
CA PHE A 34 -0.27 17.61 -23.83
C PHE A 34 0.01 18.71 -22.82
N ARG A 35 -0.87 19.71 -22.69
CA ARG A 35 -0.73 20.77 -21.66
C ARG A 35 -0.79 20.19 -20.26
N TYR A 36 -1.73 19.28 -20.01
CA TYR A 36 -1.88 18.61 -18.72
C TYR A 36 -0.61 17.82 -18.36
N TYR A 37 -0.11 16.96 -19.26
CA TYR A 37 1.10 16.18 -19.01
C TYR A 37 2.34 17.07 -18.88
N SER A 38 2.47 18.13 -19.67
CA SER A 38 3.59 19.07 -19.55
C SER A 38 3.62 19.69 -18.16
N LYS A 39 2.46 20.14 -17.66
CA LYS A 39 2.37 20.72 -16.32
C LYS A 39 2.66 19.68 -15.23
N LEU A 40 2.12 18.48 -15.38
CA LEU A 40 2.35 17.39 -14.44
C LEU A 40 3.84 16.99 -14.39
N ILE A 41 4.53 16.95 -15.54
CA ILE A 41 5.97 16.67 -15.59
C ILE A 41 6.76 17.76 -14.88
N GLU A 42 6.45 19.05 -15.08
CA GLU A 42 7.11 20.14 -14.35
C GLU A 42 6.98 19.96 -12.82
N ASP A 43 5.75 19.67 -12.35
CA ASP A 43 5.46 19.51 -10.93
C ASP A 43 6.10 18.25 -10.34
N LEU A 44 6.17 17.15 -11.09
CA LEU A 44 6.77 15.90 -10.62
C LEU A 44 8.31 15.91 -10.70
N THR A 45 8.90 16.60 -11.69
CA THR A 45 10.37 16.61 -11.87
C THR A 45 11.08 17.20 -10.65
N VAL A 46 10.49 18.23 -10.04
CA VAL A 46 11.06 18.84 -8.83
C VAL A 46 10.97 17.95 -7.59
N LEU A 47 10.09 16.94 -7.61
CA LEU A 47 9.91 15.98 -6.52
C LEU A 47 10.84 14.77 -6.62
N LEU A 48 11.50 14.57 -7.77
CA LEU A 48 12.41 13.46 -7.96
C LEU A 48 13.54 13.52 -6.94
N THR A 49 13.90 12.39 -6.33
CA THR A 49 14.96 12.30 -5.33
C THR A 49 16.35 12.41 -5.98
N LYS A 50 16.58 11.70 -7.09
CA LYS A 50 17.89 11.62 -7.76
C LYS A 50 18.14 12.79 -8.71
N LYS A 51 19.36 13.33 -8.69
CA LYS A 51 19.73 14.48 -9.52
C LYS A 51 19.84 14.09 -11.00
N GLU A 52 20.39 12.90 -11.25
CA GLU A 52 20.59 12.34 -12.58
C GLU A 52 19.25 12.19 -13.31
N ASP A 53 18.22 11.71 -12.59
CA ASP A 53 16.86 11.57 -13.10
C ASP A 53 16.25 12.94 -13.43
N ARG A 54 16.46 13.96 -12.57
CA ARG A 54 16.03 15.34 -12.85
C ARG A 54 16.70 15.91 -14.10
N GLU A 55 17.96 15.58 -14.35
CA GLU A 55 18.71 16.06 -15.52
C GLU A 55 18.33 15.31 -16.81
N ALA A 56 17.81 14.09 -16.72
CA ALA A 56 17.36 13.31 -17.86
C ALA A 56 16.02 13.79 -18.45
N VAL A 57 15.16 14.44 -17.66
CA VAL A 57 13.80 14.88 -18.07
C VAL A 57 13.81 16.02 -19.12
N PRO A 58 14.53 17.13 -18.94
CA PRO A 58 14.42 18.30 -19.83
C PRO A 58 14.70 18.00 -21.31
N PRO A 59 15.73 17.18 -21.69
CA PRO A 59 15.95 16.81 -23.08
C PRO A 59 14.73 16.13 -23.73
N TRP A 60 14.03 15.26 -22.99
CA TRP A 60 12.84 14.57 -23.47
C TRP A 60 11.64 15.49 -23.62
N VAL A 61 11.41 16.37 -22.65
CA VAL A 61 10.34 17.39 -22.73
C VAL A 61 10.59 18.31 -23.93
N GLN A 62 11.84 18.74 -24.13
CA GLN A 62 12.21 19.57 -25.28
C GLN A 62 11.96 18.84 -26.60
N LYS A 63 12.36 17.56 -26.71
CA LYS A 63 12.10 16.72 -27.90
C LYS A 63 10.62 16.63 -28.21
N LEU A 64 9.80 16.27 -27.22
CA LEU A 64 8.36 16.05 -27.37
C LEU A 64 7.58 17.35 -27.61
N SER A 65 8.16 18.50 -27.24
CA SER A 65 7.58 19.82 -27.48
C SER A 65 8.01 20.45 -28.81
N THR A 66 8.86 19.79 -29.60
CA THR A 66 9.27 20.33 -30.91
C THR A 66 8.10 20.40 -31.89
N ALA A 67 8.15 21.35 -32.83
CA ALA A 67 7.11 21.54 -33.86
C ALA A 67 6.84 20.27 -34.69
N ALA A 68 7.85 19.40 -34.84
CA ALA A 68 7.70 18.10 -35.49
C ALA A 68 6.66 17.21 -34.80
N TYR A 69 6.46 17.34 -33.48
CA TYR A 69 5.46 16.58 -32.71
C TYR A 69 4.13 17.32 -32.53
N SER A 70 4.02 18.54 -33.05
CA SER A 70 2.77 19.32 -33.08
C SER A 70 1.89 18.98 -34.30
N VAL A 71 2.38 18.18 -35.24
CA VAL A 71 1.64 17.72 -36.44
C VAL A 71 0.64 16.60 -36.09
N MET A 72 -0.53 16.61 -36.72
CA MET A 72 -1.66 15.73 -36.35
C MET A 72 -1.30 14.26 -36.17
N TYR A 73 -0.42 13.71 -37.01
CA TYR A 73 -0.06 12.29 -37.00
C TYR A 73 0.95 11.90 -35.91
N LEU A 74 1.61 12.86 -35.25
CA LEU A 74 2.56 12.59 -34.15
C LEU A 74 2.04 13.04 -32.79
N ARG A 75 0.91 13.75 -32.70
CA ARG A 75 0.33 14.21 -31.43
C ARG A 75 -0.04 13.07 -30.48
N ASP A 76 -0.68 12.02 -30.98
CA ASP A 76 -0.99 10.82 -30.16
C ASP A 76 0.29 10.17 -29.65
N LYS A 77 1.28 9.96 -30.54
CA LYS A 77 2.59 9.42 -30.15
C LYS A 77 3.26 10.27 -29.07
N ARG A 78 3.31 11.60 -29.27
CA ARG A 78 3.83 12.57 -28.28
C ARG A 78 3.14 12.37 -26.94
N ASN A 79 1.81 12.38 -26.91
CA ASN A 79 1.04 12.28 -25.66
C ASN A 79 1.29 10.96 -24.93
N ARG A 80 1.44 9.85 -25.66
CA ARG A 80 1.78 8.57 -25.02
C ARG A 80 3.18 8.56 -24.41
N TYR A 81 4.17 9.16 -25.07
CA TYR A 81 5.50 9.33 -24.47
C TYR A 81 5.44 10.24 -23.25
N MET A 82 4.69 11.35 -23.31
CA MET A 82 4.48 12.24 -22.17
C MET A 82 3.81 11.52 -21.00
N LEU A 83 2.77 10.72 -21.24
CA LEU A 83 2.11 9.91 -20.22
C LEU A 83 3.07 8.88 -19.61
N MET A 84 3.85 8.17 -20.43
CA MET A 84 4.83 7.19 -19.94
C MET A 84 5.91 7.86 -19.08
N LEU A 85 6.32 9.08 -19.44
CA LEU A 85 7.22 9.89 -18.63
C LEU A 85 6.56 10.27 -17.30
N CYS A 86 5.32 10.78 -17.30
CA CYS A 86 4.57 11.05 -16.06
C CYS A 86 4.52 9.82 -15.15
N LEU A 87 4.22 8.64 -15.69
CA LEU A 87 4.16 7.40 -14.90
C LEU A 87 5.53 7.05 -14.29
N SER A 88 6.62 7.24 -15.03
CA SER A 88 7.98 7.06 -14.51
C SER A 88 8.25 8.05 -13.36
N LEU A 89 7.90 9.32 -13.55
CA LEU A 89 8.08 10.32 -12.50
C LEU A 89 7.26 10.04 -11.23
N THR A 90 6.06 9.46 -11.35
CA THR A 90 5.23 9.11 -10.17
C THR A 90 5.83 8.00 -9.30
N ILE A 91 6.75 7.20 -9.83
CA ILE A 91 7.46 6.15 -9.08
C ILE A 91 8.85 6.61 -8.60
N ASP A 92 9.14 7.93 -8.69
CA ASP A 92 10.42 8.52 -8.29
C ASP A 92 11.65 7.90 -9.01
N SER A 93 11.48 7.53 -10.29
CA SER A 93 12.52 6.87 -11.08
C SER A 93 12.33 7.10 -12.58
N ILE A 94 13.41 7.40 -13.31
CA ILE A 94 13.38 7.48 -14.78
C ILE A 94 13.64 6.10 -15.39
N GLU A 95 12.66 5.57 -16.14
CA GLU A 95 12.70 4.22 -16.69
C GLU A 95 12.59 4.16 -18.23
N GLY A 96 12.95 3.00 -18.79
CA GLY A 96 12.75 2.68 -20.19
C GLY A 96 13.56 3.58 -21.15
N PRO A 97 12.93 4.16 -22.19
CA PRO A 97 13.63 4.98 -23.18
C PRO A 97 14.18 6.28 -22.57
N PHE A 98 13.66 6.72 -21.42
CA PHE A 98 13.99 8.01 -20.83
C PHE A 98 15.34 8.04 -20.12
N ILE A 99 15.94 6.88 -19.85
CA ILE A 99 17.25 6.72 -19.20
C ILE A 99 18.38 7.35 -20.05
N VAL A 100 18.21 7.34 -21.37
CA VAL A 100 19.15 7.92 -22.33
C VAL A 100 18.56 9.17 -22.95
N SER A 101 19.41 10.07 -23.46
CA SER A 101 18.93 11.23 -24.21
C SER A 101 18.09 10.82 -25.42
N PRO A 102 17.05 11.59 -25.79
CA PRO A 102 16.18 11.25 -26.89
C PRO A 102 16.94 11.13 -28.20
N PRO A 103 16.69 10.09 -29.02
CA PRO A 103 17.39 9.91 -30.29
C PRO A 103 17.07 11.03 -31.28
N ALA A 104 17.99 11.25 -32.22
CA ALA A 104 17.76 12.11 -33.37
C ALA A 104 16.64 11.53 -34.27
N GLY A 105 15.89 12.39 -34.96
CA GLY A 105 14.81 11.97 -35.85
C GLY A 105 13.51 11.57 -35.15
N VAL A 106 12.67 10.77 -35.82
CA VAL A 106 11.33 10.41 -35.34
C VAL A 106 11.41 9.24 -34.34
N LEU A 107 10.81 9.43 -33.17
CA LEU A 107 10.67 8.40 -32.13
C LEU A 107 9.95 7.15 -32.65
N VAL A 108 10.45 6.00 -32.20
CA VAL A 108 9.86 4.69 -32.44
C VAL A 108 8.48 4.62 -31.77
N ASP A 109 7.60 3.77 -32.30
CA ASP A 109 6.33 3.49 -31.64
C ASP A 109 6.56 2.77 -30.29
N LEU A 110 5.89 3.22 -29.23
CA LEU A 110 6.03 2.65 -27.89
C LEU A 110 5.66 1.16 -27.86
N LEU A 111 4.73 0.73 -28.71
CA LEU A 111 4.35 -0.69 -28.82
C LEU A 111 5.48 -1.58 -29.36
N ARG A 112 6.55 -0.99 -29.90
CA ARG A 112 7.73 -1.70 -30.40
C ARG A 112 8.89 -1.68 -29.41
N LEU A 113 8.77 -0.95 -28.30
CA LEU A 113 9.77 -0.99 -27.24
C LEU A 113 9.67 -2.31 -26.49
N PRO A 114 10.80 -2.86 -26.01
CA PRO A 114 10.76 -4.00 -25.11
C PRO A 114 9.93 -3.63 -23.86
N PRO A 115 9.16 -4.59 -23.31
CA PRO A 115 8.46 -4.34 -22.05
C PRO A 115 9.48 -3.95 -20.98
N PRO A 116 9.14 -3.01 -20.08
CA PRO A 116 10.03 -2.65 -18.98
C PRO A 116 10.33 -3.91 -18.17
N ILE A 117 11.61 -4.08 -17.80
CA ILE A 117 12.01 -5.12 -16.87
C ILE A 117 11.67 -4.57 -15.48
N PRO A 118 10.70 -5.15 -14.75
CA PRO A 118 10.36 -4.66 -13.43
C PRO A 118 11.56 -4.83 -12.51
N VAL A 119 12.08 -3.72 -12.00
CA VAL A 119 13.05 -3.73 -10.92
C VAL A 119 12.28 -3.98 -9.61
N PRO A 120 12.68 -4.97 -8.79
CA PRO A 120 11.99 -5.20 -7.53
C PRO A 120 12.14 -3.97 -6.63
N ALA A 121 11.06 -3.58 -5.96
CA ALA A 121 11.11 -2.51 -4.99
C ALA A 121 11.90 -2.96 -3.75
N ASP A 122 12.48 -2.02 -2.99
CA ASP A 122 13.31 -2.34 -1.81
C ASP A 122 12.59 -3.26 -0.80
N TRP A 123 11.29 -3.05 -0.59
CA TRP A 123 10.49 -3.88 0.30
C TRP A 123 10.28 -5.32 -0.22
N GLU A 124 10.40 -5.56 -1.52
CA GLU A 124 10.33 -6.90 -2.11
C GLU A 124 11.62 -7.69 -1.90
N LEU A 125 12.73 -6.98 -1.64
CA LEU A 125 14.03 -7.53 -1.31
C LEU A 125 14.21 -7.78 0.19
N ASP A 126 13.34 -7.23 1.05
CA ASP A 126 13.39 -7.44 2.51
C ASP A 126 13.02 -8.89 2.85
N THR A 127 13.95 -9.60 3.49
CA THR A 127 13.84 -11.01 3.91
C THR A 127 13.60 -11.18 5.41
N THR A 128 13.41 -10.08 6.16
CA THR A 128 13.38 -10.09 7.63
C THR A 128 12.27 -10.97 8.16
N TRP A 129 11.09 -10.97 7.53
CA TRP A 129 9.97 -11.78 7.98
C TRP A 129 10.24 -13.28 7.81
N GLU A 130 10.81 -13.66 6.67
CA GLU A 130 11.21 -15.03 6.36
C GLU A 130 12.27 -15.53 7.34
N GLU A 131 13.25 -14.67 7.65
CA GLU A 131 14.30 -14.96 8.63
C GLU A 131 13.72 -15.16 10.03
N GLU A 132 12.82 -14.29 10.47
CA GLU A 132 12.16 -14.39 11.78
C GLU A 132 11.34 -15.68 11.88
N ILE A 133 10.53 -16.01 10.86
CA ILE A 133 9.77 -17.27 10.81
C ILE A 133 10.71 -18.47 10.89
N GLU A 134 11.81 -18.46 10.15
CA GLU A 134 12.76 -19.57 10.13
C GLU A 134 13.46 -19.74 11.48
N GLN A 135 13.81 -18.64 12.16
CA GLN A 135 14.33 -18.69 13.53
C GLN A 135 13.32 -19.34 14.49
N TYR A 136 12.05 -18.95 14.42
CA TYR A 136 11.00 -19.57 15.23
C TYR A 136 10.85 -21.07 14.93
N ARG A 137 10.90 -21.47 13.66
CA ARG A 137 10.83 -22.89 13.27
C ARG A 137 12.01 -23.71 13.78
N LYS A 138 13.21 -23.13 13.81
CA LYS A 138 14.40 -23.78 14.38
C LYS A 138 14.24 -23.99 15.89
N LEU A 139 13.82 -22.95 16.60
CA LEU A 139 13.54 -23.03 18.04
C LEU A 139 12.46 -24.09 18.36
N GLU A 140 11.40 -24.18 17.55
CA GLU A 140 10.37 -25.23 17.68
C GLU A 140 10.97 -26.64 17.52
N LYS A 141 11.84 -26.85 16.54
CA LYS A 141 12.50 -28.15 16.31
C LYS A 141 13.39 -28.52 17.50
N GLU A 142 14.23 -27.60 17.98
CA GLU A 142 15.12 -27.84 19.11
C GLU A 142 14.36 -28.15 20.41
N GLN A 143 13.26 -27.46 20.68
CA GLN A 143 12.42 -27.73 21.85
C GLN A 143 11.76 -29.11 21.78
N LYS A 144 11.32 -29.50 20.58
CA LYS A 144 10.74 -30.83 20.34
C LYS A 144 11.76 -31.94 20.53
N GLU A 145 13.00 -31.74 20.07
CA GLU A 145 14.12 -32.68 20.27
C GLU A 145 14.52 -32.81 21.75
N LYS A 146 14.39 -31.72 22.52
CA LYS A 146 14.62 -31.71 23.98
C LYS A 146 13.46 -32.30 24.81
N GLY A 147 12.43 -32.85 24.16
CA GLY A 147 11.29 -33.48 24.85
C GLY A 147 10.40 -32.50 25.63
N VAL A 148 10.51 -31.20 25.37
CA VAL A 148 9.65 -30.18 25.99
C VAL A 148 8.26 -30.31 25.38
N ASP A 149 7.22 -30.41 26.22
CA ASP A 149 5.83 -30.57 25.77
C ASP A 149 5.37 -29.29 25.03
N THR A 150 5.49 -29.29 23.70
CA THR A 150 5.13 -28.18 22.79
C THR A 150 3.63 -27.89 22.67
N LYS A 151 2.80 -28.29 23.65
CA LYS A 151 1.35 -27.98 23.67
C LYS A 151 1.07 -26.48 23.68
N ASN A 152 1.99 -25.67 24.22
CA ASN A 152 2.01 -24.22 24.07
C ASN A 152 2.85 -23.84 22.85
N LYS A 153 2.27 -24.01 21.66
CA LYS A 153 2.90 -23.58 20.40
C LYS A 153 3.17 -22.07 20.42
N PRO A 154 4.31 -21.60 19.90
CA PRO A 154 4.51 -20.17 19.66
C PRO A 154 3.65 -19.66 18.50
N ARG A 155 3.18 -20.54 17.58
CA ARG A 155 2.26 -20.14 16.50
C ARG A 155 0.98 -19.51 17.05
N VAL A 156 0.61 -18.34 16.50
CA VAL A 156 -0.64 -17.69 16.86
C VAL A 156 -1.81 -18.62 16.53
N GLN A 157 -2.66 -18.89 17.52
CA GLN A 157 -3.85 -19.69 17.26
C GLN A 157 -4.75 -18.90 16.31
N CYS A 158 -5.13 -19.54 15.19
CA CYS A 158 -6.05 -18.93 14.25
C CYS A 158 -7.35 -18.53 14.99
N PRO A 159 -7.87 -17.31 14.79
CA PRO A 159 -9.10 -16.86 15.45
C PRO A 159 -10.27 -17.82 15.24
N PHE A 160 -10.31 -18.46 14.07
CA PHE A 160 -11.45 -19.21 13.57
C PHE A 160 -11.31 -20.73 13.74
N HIS A 161 -10.10 -21.26 13.89
CA HIS A 161 -9.86 -22.70 13.98
C HIS A 161 -9.35 -23.11 15.37
N ARG A 162 -10.11 -23.94 16.09
CA ARG A 162 -9.82 -24.32 17.49
C ARG A 162 -8.64 -25.28 17.69
N LYS A 163 -8.20 -26.04 16.68
CA LYS A 163 -7.18 -27.10 16.85
C LYS A 163 -6.09 -27.12 15.78
N VAL A 164 -6.49 -27.10 14.51
CA VAL A 164 -5.57 -27.07 13.36
C VAL A 164 -6.10 -26.05 12.37
N CYS A 165 -5.29 -25.05 12.05
CA CYS A 165 -5.57 -24.14 10.96
C CYS A 165 -5.32 -24.90 9.65
N PRO A 166 -6.33 -25.12 8.80
CA PRO A 166 -6.08 -25.71 7.49
C PRO A 166 -5.18 -24.76 6.70
N ARG A 167 -4.18 -25.32 6.00
CA ARG A 167 -3.46 -24.55 4.98
C ARG A 167 -4.46 -24.04 3.95
N ASP A 168 -4.13 -22.94 3.29
CA ASP A 168 -4.96 -22.35 2.23
C ASP A 168 -5.54 -23.45 1.33
N ALA A 169 -6.87 -23.47 1.21
CA ALA A 169 -7.53 -24.34 0.24
C ALA A 169 -6.96 -24.01 -1.15
N PRO A 170 -6.91 -24.97 -2.10
CA PRO A 170 -6.37 -24.72 -3.43
C PRO A 170 -6.98 -23.50 -4.14
N THR A 171 -8.24 -23.17 -3.84
CA THR A 171 -8.97 -22.00 -4.33
C THR A 171 -8.47 -20.68 -3.75
N ASP A 172 -7.97 -20.68 -2.51
CA ASP A 172 -7.64 -19.47 -1.75
C ASP A 172 -6.14 -19.15 -1.81
N ARG A 173 -5.33 -20.06 -2.37
CA ARG A 173 -3.87 -19.91 -2.44
C ARG A 173 -3.43 -18.61 -3.12
N LYS A 174 -4.16 -18.14 -4.13
CA LYS A 174 -3.86 -16.84 -4.79
C LYS A 174 -4.09 -15.66 -3.84
N ILE A 175 -5.18 -15.71 -3.07
CA ILE A 175 -5.51 -14.68 -2.07
C ILE A 175 -4.47 -14.69 -0.95
N GLY A 176 -4.09 -15.88 -0.46
CA GLY A 176 -3.05 -16.03 0.55
C GLY A 176 -1.72 -15.39 0.14
N VAL A 177 -1.27 -15.59 -1.12
CA VAL A 177 -0.05 -14.96 -1.64
C VAL A 177 -0.16 -13.43 -1.68
N ILE A 178 -1.32 -12.89 -2.07
CA ILE A 178 -1.55 -11.43 -2.07
C ILE A 178 -1.49 -10.88 -0.64
N LEU A 179 -2.13 -11.56 0.32
CA LEU A 179 -2.11 -11.17 1.72
C LEU A 179 -0.70 -11.23 2.32
N ASP A 180 0.12 -12.20 1.92
CA ASP A 180 1.52 -12.29 2.36
C ASP A 180 2.37 -11.15 1.78
N LYS A 181 2.17 -10.79 0.50
CA LYS A 181 2.81 -9.60 -0.09
C LYS A 181 2.39 -8.30 0.60
N GLN A 182 1.09 -8.14 0.88
CA GLN A 182 0.57 -6.99 1.61
C GLN A 182 1.20 -6.89 3.00
N PHE A 183 1.34 -8.02 3.71
CA PHE A 183 1.97 -8.03 5.01
C PHE A 183 3.44 -7.61 4.96
N ARG A 184 4.22 -8.14 4.00
CA ARG A 184 5.63 -7.74 3.81
C ARG A 184 5.78 -6.24 3.63
N PHE A 185 4.95 -5.67 2.76
CA PHE A 185 4.93 -4.22 2.53
C PHE A 185 4.60 -3.43 3.80
N LEU A 186 3.54 -3.83 4.53
CA LEU A 186 3.15 -3.16 5.79
C LEU A 186 4.23 -3.30 6.87
N LEU A 187 4.89 -4.45 6.96
CA LEU A 187 5.98 -4.69 7.89
C LEU A 187 7.18 -3.80 7.57
N TYR A 188 7.58 -3.71 6.30
CA TYR A 188 8.64 -2.83 5.83
C TYR A 188 8.39 -1.37 6.25
N ILE A 189 7.16 -0.89 6.05
CA ILE A 189 6.75 0.46 6.48
C ILE A 189 6.77 0.61 8.00
N SER A 190 6.30 -0.39 8.75
CA SER A 190 6.11 -0.28 10.20
C SER A 190 7.42 -0.06 10.98
N ARG A 191 8.53 -0.64 10.52
CA ARG A 191 9.82 -0.66 11.24
C ARG A 191 10.41 0.74 11.49
N PRO A 192 10.60 1.61 10.49
CA PRO A 192 11.14 2.95 10.73
C PRO A 192 10.24 3.75 11.67
N TYR A 193 8.92 3.65 11.54
CA TYR A 193 8.00 4.37 12.43
C TYR A 193 7.99 3.83 13.86
N ALA A 194 8.13 2.51 14.06
CA ALA A 194 8.28 1.92 15.38
C ALA A 194 9.53 2.43 16.12
N ALA A 195 10.63 2.66 15.40
CA ALA A 195 11.85 3.20 15.98
C ALA A 195 11.70 4.65 16.47
N LEU A 196 10.77 5.42 15.87
CA LEU A 196 10.50 6.83 16.16
C LEU A 196 9.55 7.07 17.35
N LEU A 197 9.00 6.02 17.95
CA LEU A 197 8.20 6.16 19.18
C LEU A 197 9.03 6.82 20.29
N PHE A 198 8.42 7.73 21.05
CA PHE A 198 9.15 8.48 22.07
C PHE A 198 9.45 7.62 23.31
N ARG A 199 8.46 6.85 23.78
CA ARG A 199 8.56 6.07 25.02
C ARG A 199 9.17 4.70 24.75
N SER A 200 10.11 4.28 25.59
CA SER A 200 10.73 2.95 25.50
C SER A 200 9.72 1.82 25.68
N ALA A 201 8.73 2.00 26.57
CA ALA A 201 7.64 1.06 26.74
C ALA A 201 6.83 0.86 25.46
N ASP A 202 6.59 1.92 24.69
CA ASP A 202 5.85 1.85 23.43
C ASP A 202 6.66 1.11 22.36
N LYS A 203 7.98 1.35 22.29
CA LYS A 203 8.87 0.60 21.40
C LYS A 203 8.80 -0.90 21.69
N ILE A 204 8.83 -1.28 22.97
CA ILE A 204 8.74 -2.68 23.39
C ILE A 204 7.38 -3.28 23.02
N ARG A 205 6.28 -2.56 23.28
CA ARG A 205 4.93 -3.01 22.92
C ARG A 205 4.79 -3.19 21.41
N ALA A 206 5.21 -2.20 20.61
CA ALA A 206 5.20 -2.27 19.16
C ALA A 206 6.03 -3.46 18.64
N ALA A 207 7.24 -3.66 19.17
CA ALA A 207 8.09 -4.78 18.79
C ALA A 207 7.42 -6.13 19.12
N LYS A 208 6.76 -6.25 20.28
CA LYS A 208 6.03 -7.47 20.65
C LYS A 208 4.83 -7.73 19.75
N TRP A 209 4.09 -6.70 19.37
CA TRP A 209 3.01 -6.82 18.40
C TRP A 209 3.52 -7.24 17.03
N ILE A 210 4.59 -6.63 16.53
CA ILE A 210 5.22 -7.01 15.25
C ILE A 210 5.68 -8.48 15.28
N GLN A 211 6.38 -8.90 16.34
CA GLN A 211 6.77 -10.30 16.56
C GLN A 211 5.54 -11.22 16.54
N ARG A 212 4.46 -10.83 17.23
CA ARG A 212 3.23 -11.63 17.25
C ARG A 212 2.61 -11.79 15.87
N LEU A 213 2.56 -10.72 15.08
CA LEU A 213 1.95 -10.73 13.75
C LEU A 213 2.79 -11.57 12.78
N CYS A 214 4.13 -11.56 12.91
CA CYS A 214 5.04 -12.38 12.10
C CYS A 214 4.80 -13.89 12.27
N LEU A 215 4.28 -14.33 13.43
CA LEU A 215 4.00 -15.73 13.73
C LEU A 215 2.79 -16.30 12.97
N ILE A 216 2.01 -15.46 12.30
CA ILE A 216 1.02 -15.89 11.30
C ILE A 216 1.75 -15.96 9.95
N ASP A 217 2.30 -17.14 9.66
CA ASP A 217 3.18 -17.38 8.52
C ASP A 217 2.43 -17.68 7.20
N THR A 218 3.20 -17.95 6.14
CA THR A 218 2.69 -18.29 4.81
C THR A 218 1.86 -19.58 4.78
N GLU A 219 1.95 -20.45 5.80
CA GLU A 219 1.17 -21.68 5.90
C GLU A 219 -0.18 -21.49 6.60
N SER A 220 -0.42 -20.31 7.17
CA SER A 220 -1.68 -19.97 7.82
C SER A 220 -2.81 -19.81 6.80
N CYS A 221 -4.06 -20.01 7.21
CA CYS A 221 -5.20 -19.79 6.32
C CYS A 221 -5.37 -18.32 5.95
N ALA A 222 -5.98 -18.05 4.80
CA ALA A 222 -6.29 -16.72 4.29
C ALA A 222 -7.01 -15.83 5.32
N ILE A 223 -7.90 -16.39 6.13
CA ILE A 223 -8.60 -15.62 7.17
C ILE A 223 -7.64 -15.13 8.27
N ALA A 224 -6.72 -15.99 8.73
CA ALA A 224 -5.71 -15.58 9.72
C ALA A 224 -4.77 -14.52 9.14
N LYS A 225 -4.36 -14.69 7.87
CA LYS A 225 -3.56 -13.70 7.13
C LYS A 225 -4.30 -12.36 6.98
N GLY A 226 -5.61 -12.39 6.72
CA GLY A 226 -6.46 -11.21 6.67
C GLY A 226 -6.46 -10.45 8.00
N VAL A 227 -6.74 -11.15 9.11
CA VAL A 227 -6.71 -10.55 10.45
C VAL A 227 -5.32 -9.97 10.76
N ARG A 228 -4.24 -10.71 10.47
CA ARG A 228 -2.85 -10.22 10.62
C ARG A 228 -2.67 -8.88 9.91
N ASN A 229 -3.12 -8.79 8.66
CA ASN A 229 -2.94 -7.60 7.84
C ASN A 229 -3.77 -6.43 8.36
N ASP A 230 -5.00 -6.66 8.81
CA ASP A 230 -5.84 -5.62 9.44
C ASP A 230 -5.14 -5.02 10.67
N TYR A 231 -4.61 -5.87 11.56
CA TYR A 231 -3.83 -5.41 12.71
C TYR A 231 -2.59 -4.63 12.30
N THR A 232 -1.85 -5.11 11.30
CA THR A 232 -0.62 -4.46 10.85
C THR A 232 -0.92 -3.10 10.24
N MET A 233 -2.00 -2.99 9.45
CA MET A 233 -2.44 -1.73 8.85
C MET A 233 -2.85 -0.70 9.91
N VAL A 234 -3.62 -1.11 10.93
CA VAL A 234 -3.99 -0.22 12.02
C VAL A 234 -2.77 0.17 12.87
N LEU A 235 -1.87 -0.78 13.14
CA LEU A 235 -0.62 -0.50 13.84
C LEU A 235 0.22 0.53 13.07
N VAL A 236 0.37 0.39 11.75
CA VAL A 236 1.09 1.38 10.92
C VAL A 236 0.49 2.77 11.08
N GLY A 237 -0.85 2.91 11.04
CA GLY A 237 -1.51 4.20 11.24
C GLY A 237 -1.23 4.84 12.61
N TYR A 238 -1.11 4.04 13.66
CA TYR A 238 -0.72 4.51 14.98
C TYR A 238 0.77 4.88 15.05
N LEU A 239 1.64 4.05 14.48
CA LEU A 239 3.08 4.31 14.40
C LEU A 239 3.40 5.58 13.61
N THR A 240 2.68 5.86 12.52
CA THR A 240 2.83 7.12 11.76
C THR A 240 2.49 8.35 12.59
N ASN A 241 1.54 8.22 13.53
CA ASN A 241 1.17 9.26 14.49
C ASN A 241 2.03 9.24 15.78
N ARG A 242 3.04 8.36 15.84
CA ARG A 242 3.97 8.18 16.97
C ARG A 242 3.31 7.90 18.32
N CYS A 243 2.14 7.27 18.31
CA CYS A 243 1.42 6.88 19.52
C CYS A 243 0.89 5.45 19.37
N LEU A 244 0.73 4.71 20.47
CA LEU A 244 0.05 3.42 20.47
C LEU A 244 -1.29 3.57 21.18
N ILE A 245 -2.37 3.18 20.50
CA ILE A 245 -3.76 3.32 20.99
C ILE A 245 -4.50 1.98 20.79
N GLY A 246 -5.60 1.80 21.51
CA GLY A 246 -6.49 0.65 21.34
C GLY A 246 -5.81 -0.64 21.78
N PRO A 247 -5.89 -1.74 21.00
CA PRO A 247 -5.32 -3.02 21.42
C PRO A 247 -3.79 -2.98 21.58
N PHE A 248 -3.12 -1.98 20.98
CA PHE A 248 -1.67 -1.85 21.02
C PHE A 248 -1.14 -1.20 22.30
N GLN A 249 -2.02 -0.70 23.17
CA GLN A 249 -1.66 -0.25 24.51
C GLN A 249 -1.34 -1.43 25.43
N GLU A 250 -1.77 -2.64 25.10
CA GLU A 250 -1.45 -3.83 25.89
C GLU A 250 -0.50 -4.74 25.11
N PHE A 251 0.07 -5.74 25.78
CA PHE A 251 0.83 -6.78 25.09
C PHE A 251 -0.11 -7.64 24.23
N PRO A 252 0.39 -8.21 23.11
CA PRO A 252 -0.44 -8.98 22.21
C PRO A 252 -1.08 -10.20 22.88
N MET A 253 -2.36 -10.41 22.57
CA MET A 253 -3.12 -11.57 23.03
C MET A 253 -2.62 -12.88 22.42
N GLU A 254 -2.88 -13.99 23.11
CA GLU A 254 -2.61 -15.34 22.58
C GLU A 254 -3.45 -15.64 21.33
N LYS A 255 -4.68 -15.13 21.27
CA LYS A 255 -5.57 -15.30 20.12
C LYS A 255 -5.93 -13.93 19.58
N LEU A 256 -5.60 -13.68 18.31
CA LEU A 256 -6.00 -12.43 17.66
C LEU A 256 -7.49 -12.50 17.36
N ILE A 257 -8.27 -11.63 17.98
CA ILE A 257 -9.70 -11.44 17.70
C ILE A 257 -9.81 -10.42 16.55
N PRO A 258 -10.66 -10.60 15.53
CA PRO A 258 -10.86 -9.60 14.49
C PRO A 258 -11.16 -8.21 15.07
N LEU A 259 -10.51 -7.17 14.55
CA LEU A 259 -10.66 -5.80 15.05
C LEU A 259 -12.13 -5.31 15.10
N PRO A 260 -13.02 -5.64 14.14
CA PRO A 260 -14.44 -5.28 14.23
C PRO A 260 -15.15 -5.91 15.44
N GLU A 261 -14.73 -7.11 15.86
CA GLU A 261 -15.30 -7.75 17.05
C GLU A 261 -14.80 -7.08 18.33
N ILE A 262 -13.53 -6.70 18.38
CA ILE A 262 -12.97 -5.91 19.49
C ILE A 262 -13.69 -4.56 19.61
N ALA A 263 -13.91 -3.87 18.50
CA ALA A 263 -14.64 -2.61 18.49
C ALA A 263 -16.07 -2.79 19.03
N LYS A 264 -16.75 -3.89 18.67
CA LYS A 264 -18.08 -4.23 19.22
C LYS A 264 -18.04 -4.55 20.71
N MET A 265 -16.98 -5.19 21.21
CA MET A 265 -16.82 -5.45 22.65
C MET A 265 -16.70 -4.13 23.42
N TYR A 266 -15.82 -3.21 22.99
CA TYR A 266 -15.69 -1.90 23.62
C TYR A 266 -16.97 -1.06 23.55
N ALA A 267 -17.68 -1.10 22.42
CA ALA A 267 -18.96 -0.40 22.27
C ALA A 267 -20.04 -0.97 23.20
N LYS A 268 -20.11 -2.29 23.38
CA LYS A 268 -21.06 -2.96 24.28
C LYS A 268 -20.74 -2.76 25.76
N GLU A 269 -19.47 -2.63 26.11
CA GLU A 269 -19.01 -2.35 27.47
C GLU A 269 -19.28 -0.91 27.91
N GLY A 270 -19.95 -0.10 27.09
CA GLY A 270 -20.24 1.29 27.43
C GLY A 270 -18.97 2.13 27.53
N GLN A 271 -17.93 1.78 26.76
CA GLN A 271 -16.71 2.59 26.61
C GLN A 271 -16.71 3.25 25.22
N PRO A 272 -17.51 4.30 24.97
CA PRO A 272 -17.33 5.07 23.76
C PRO A 272 -15.92 5.66 23.80
N VAL A 273 -15.13 5.37 22.77
CA VAL A 273 -13.83 6.04 22.53
C VAL A 273 -14.00 7.57 22.46
N THR A 274 -15.23 8.03 22.25
CA THR A 274 -15.67 9.42 22.19
C THR A 274 -16.21 9.97 23.50
N ASP A 275 -16.24 9.22 24.60
CA ASP A 275 -16.71 9.74 25.89
C ASP A 275 -15.59 10.56 26.58
N PRO A 276 -15.72 11.88 26.69
CA PRO A 276 -14.72 12.74 27.31
C PRO A 276 -14.53 12.45 28.80
N ASN A 277 -15.49 11.79 29.47
CA ASN A 277 -15.46 11.52 30.91
C ASN A 277 -14.88 10.14 31.26
N HIS A 278 -14.52 9.33 30.26
CA HIS A 278 -13.99 8.00 30.52
C HIS A 278 -12.54 8.07 31.07
N PRO A 279 -12.14 7.25 32.07
CA PRO A 279 -10.79 7.26 32.64
C PRO A 279 -9.67 7.06 31.59
N ARG A 280 -9.94 6.30 30.53
CA ARG A 280 -8.99 6.12 29.41
C ARG A 280 -8.79 7.39 28.59
N THR A 281 -9.76 8.29 28.57
CA THR A 281 -9.64 9.59 27.88
C THR A 281 -8.67 10.49 28.64
N ALA A 282 -8.72 10.50 29.98
CA ALA A 282 -7.73 11.18 30.80
C ALA A 282 -6.31 10.61 30.58
N GLN A 283 -6.17 9.28 30.49
CA GLN A 283 -4.90 8.64 30.18
C GLN A 283 -4.41 8.97 28.75
N PHE A 284 -5.31 9.02 27.77
CA PHE A 284 -5.00 9.46 26.41
C PHE A 284 -4.48 10.90 26.37
N PHE A 285 -5.09 11.83 27.11
CA PHE A 285 -4.58 13.20 27.22
C PHE A 285 -3.21 13.27 27.90
N GLN A 286 -2.94 12.42 28.90
CA GLN A 286 -1.61 12.32 29.53
C GLN A 286 -0.56 11.68 28.61
N ASP A 287 -1.00 10.81 27.70
CA ASP A 287 -0.14 10.12 26.75
C ASP A 287 0.19 10.95 25.51
N MET A 288 -0.58 12.01 25.26
CA MET A 288 -0.29 12.94 24.18
C MET A 288 1.00 13.71 24.45
N PRO A 289 1.85 13.91 23.42
CA PRO A 289 3.02 14.76 23.56
C PRO A 289 2.59 16.18 23.94
N THR A 290 3.31 16.84 24.86
CA THR A 290 3.08 18.26 25.15
C THR A 290 3.63 19.08 23.98
N PRO A 291 2.82 19.90 23.28
CA PRO A 291 3.31 20.68 22.16
C PRO A 291 4.27 21.76 22.67
N ALA A 292 5.40 21.96 21.98
CA ALA A 292 6.37 23.01 22.34
C ALA A 292 5.80 24.42 22.11
N GLU A 293 4.91 24.57 21.14
CA GLU A 293 4.11 25.78 20.87
C GLU A 293 2.71 25.36 20.37
N GLY A 294 1.65 26.07 20.82
CA GLY A 294 0.26 25.82 20.41
C GLY A 294 -0.55 24.92 21.36
N ALA A 295 -1.74 24.50 20.90
CA ALA A 295 -2.65 23.61 21.64
C ALA A 295 -3.22 22.53 20.71
N PHE A 296 -3.41 21.31 21.23
CA PHE A 296 -4.14 20.27 20.52
C PHE A 296 -5.64 20.48 20.67
N ALA A 297 -6.36 20.53 19.54
CA ALA A 297 -7.82 20.45 19.52
C ALA A 297 -8.22 19.01 19.14
N LEU A 298 -8.96 18.35 20.01
CA LEU A 298 -9.46 16.99 19.78
C LEU A 298 -10.98 17.06 19.59
N ILE A 299 -11.45 16.62 18.42
CA ILE A 299 -12.86 16.60 18.08
C ILE A 299 -13.33 15.14 18.12
N ALA A 300 -14.22 14.84 19.06
CA ALA A 300 -14.90 13.55 19.11
C ALA A 300 -16.09 13.59 18.13
N CYS A 301 -16.01 12.86 17.02
CA CYS A 301 -17.14 12.69 16.10
C CYS A 301 -17.96 11.46 16.53
N THR A 302 -19.16 11.69 17.07
CA THR A 302 -20.15 10.63 17.31
C THR A 302 -21.09 10.55 16.11
N GLY A 303 -21.35 9.32 15.63
CA GLY A 303 -22.10 9.05 14.40
C GLY A 303 -23.61 8.90 14.59
N ASP A 304 -24.21 9.52 15.60
CA ASP A 304 -25.66 9.46 15.77
C ASP A 304 -26.31 10.53 14.88
N LEU A 305 -27.06 10.08 13.88
CA LEU A 305 -27.97 10.91 13.10
C LEU A 305 -28.96 11.55 14.08
N TYR A 306 -28.77 12.85 14.34
CA TYR A 306 -29.74 13.64 15.07
C TYR A 306 -30.99 13.79 14.20
N GLU A 307 -32.02 12.99 14.46
CA GLU A 307 -33.36 13.26 13.95
C GLU A 307 -33.97 14.36 14.83
N PRO A 308 -34.09 15.62 14.36
CA PRO A 308 -34.81 16.62 15.11
C PRO A 308 -36.26 16.18 15.23
N LYS A 309 -36.69 15.85 16.46
CA LYS A 309 -38.11 15.79 16.79
C LYS A 309 -38.66 17.21 16.67
N TYR A 310 -39.26 17.52 15.53
CA TYR A 310 -40.18 18.64 15.43
C TYR A 310 -41.41 18.28 16.29
N GLY A 311 -41.51 18.94 17.44
CA GLY A 311 -42.75 19.02 18.23
C GLY A 311 -43.58 20.20 17.76
#